data_AF-A0AA84ZLY9-F1
#
_entry.id   AF-A0AA84ZLY9-F1
#
_cell.length_a   1.000
_cell.length_b   1.000
_cell.length_c   1.000
_cell.angle_alpha   90.00
_cell.angle_beta   90.00
_cell.angle_gamma   90.00
#
_symmetry.space_group_name_H-M   'P 1'
#
loop_
_entity.id
_entity.type
_entity.pdbx_description
1 polymer ?
#
loop_
_entity_poly.entity_id
_entity_poly.type
_entity_poly.pdbx_seq_one_letter_code
_entity_poly.pdbx_strand_id
1 'polypeptide(L)'
;MYEGYTNDTIALPIRVMKLLGVKILMVSNAAGGLNRSLKLGDFVILKDHIYLPGLGLNNILVGPNHDEFGPRFPALSDAYNSDLRKLAKQVAVENGFGDSVHQGVYVMNGGPCFETPAECTMLLNMGCDVVGN
;
A
#
# COMPACT_ATOMS: atom_id res chain seq x y z
N MET A 1 4.20 11.36 -1.38
CA MET A 1 5.38 11.88 -2.12
C MET A 1 5.06 13.15 -2.88
N TYR A 2 3.84 13.31 -3.40
CA TYR A 2 3.41 14.48 -4.16
C TYR A 2 3.63 15.84 -3.46
N GLU A 3 3.67 15.89 -2.12
CA GLU A 3 4.02 17.11 -1.35
C GLU A 3 5.50 17.52 -1.45
N GLY A 4 6.33 16.75 -2.16
CA GLY A 4 7.75 17.05 -2.36
C GLY A 4 8.68 16.64 -1.21
N TYR A 5 8.19 15.86 -0.24
CA TYR A 5 9.03 15.32 0.84
C TYR A 5 10.11 14.38 0.31
N THR A 6 11.32 14.52 0.85
CA THR A 6 12.44 13.62 0.55
C THR A 6 12.22 12.21 1.10
N ASN A 7 12.95 11.24 0.55
CA ASN A 7 12.93 9.86 1.02
C ASN A 7 13.19 9.74 2.53
N ASP A 8 14.19 10.47 3.04
CA ASP A 8 14.53 10.48 4.46
C ASP A 8 13.41 11.05 5.32
N THR A 9 12.75 12.12 4.87
CA THR A 9 11.63 12.73 5.59
C THR A 9 10.48 11.74 5.77
N ILE A 10 10.17 10.96 4.73
CA ILE A 10 9.10 9.96 4.77
C ILE A 10 9.51 8.72 5.59
N ALA A 11 10.77 8.28 5.49
CA ALA A 11 11.25 7.09 6.19
C ALA A 11 11.46 7.31 7.70
N LEU A 12 11.78 8.55 8.11
CA LEU A 12 12.15 8.87 9.50
C LEU A 12 11.09 8.47 10.53
N PRO A 13 9.77 8.78 10.38
CA PRO A 13 8.77 8.39 11.37
C PRO A 13 8.68 6.87 11.55
N ILE A 14 8.78 6.10 10.46
CA ILE A 14 8.74 4.63 10.51
C ILE A 14 9.97 4.07 11.23
N ARG A 15 11.15 4.65 10.96
CA ARG A 15 12.40 4.30 11.67
C ARG A 15 12.32 4.65 13.17
N VAL A 16 11.74 5.79 13.53
CA VAL A 16 11.50 6.16 14.94
C VAL A 16 10.55 5.17 15.62
N MET A 17 9.43 4.80 14.99
CA MET A 17 8.51 3.78 15.51
C MET A 17 9.23 2.46 15.78
N LYS A 18 10.12 2.03 14.87
CA LYS A 18 10.95 0.84 15.05
C LYS A 18 11.84 0.94 16.29
N LEU A 19 12.51 2.07 16.51
CA LEU A 19 13.36 2.31 17.68
C LEU A 19 12.57 2.36 18.99
N LEU A 20 11.31 2.82 18.94
CA LEU A 20 10.36 2.76 20.07
C LEU A 20 9.83 1.35 20.35
N GLY A 21 10.22 0.35 19.55
CA GLY A 21 9.88 -1.05 19.76
C GLY A 21 8.62 -1.53 19.03
N VAL A 22 8.02 -0.71 18.15
CA VAL A 22 6.84 -1.11 17.36
C VAL A 22 7.18 -2.33 16.49
N LYS A 23 6.28 -3.32 16.50
CA LYS A 23 6.41 -4.59 15.74
C LYS A 23 5.37 -4.75 14.64
N ILE A 24 4.23 -4.09 14.76
CA ILE A 24 3.11 -4.15 13.83
C ILE A 24 2.75 -2.72 13.45
N LEU A 25 2.72 -2.45 12.14
CA LEU A 25 2.25 -1.18 11.59
C LEU A 25 0.92 -1.44 10.88
N MET A 26 -0.16 -0.82 11.36
CA MET A 26 -1.44 -0.81 10.67
C MET A 26 -1.57 0.48 9.87
N VAL A 27 -1.92 0.36 8.59
CA VAL A 27 -2.01 1.50 7.66
C VAL A 27 -3.40 1.49 7.02
N SER A 28 -4.05 2.65 6.98
CA SER A 28 -5.28 2.90 6.24
C SER A 28 -5.07 4.09 5.30
N ASN A 29 -5.62 4.00 4.09
CA ASN A 29 -5.70 5.12 3.17
C ASN A 29 -7.06 5.13 2.47
N ALA A 30 -7.40 6.26 1.86
CA ALA A 30 -8.47 6.32 0.88
C ALA A 30 -7.89 6.00 -0.50
N ALA A 31 -8.61 5.22 -1.30
CA ALA A 31 -8.20 4.79 -2.63
C ALA A 31 -9.38 4.83 -3.60
N GLY A 32 -9.09 5.04 -4.88
CA GLY A 32 -10.03 4.84 -5.97
C GLY A 32 -10.18 3.35 -6.28
N GLY A 33 -11.42 2.87 -6.43
CA GLY A 33 -11.71 1.50 -6.85
C GLY A 33 -11.54 1.32 -8.35
N LEU A 34 -10.66 0.42 -8.77
CA LEU A 34 -10.49 0.02 -10.18
C LEU A 34 -11.29 -1.24 -10.49
N ASN A 35 -11.30 -2.20 -9.56
CA ASN A 35 -12.06 -3.43 -9.71
C ASN A 35 -13.57 -3.13 -9.69
N ARG A 36 -14.27 -3.53 -10.76
CA ARG A 36 -15.70 -3.26 -10.99
C ARG A 36 -16.64 -3.87 -9.94
N SER A 37 -16.14 -4.77 -9.11
CA SER A 37 -16.91 -5.38 -8.02
C SER A 37 -16.95 -4.51 -6.76
N LEU A 38 -16.04 -3.54 -6.65
CA LEU A 38 -15.94 -2.64 -5.50
C LEU A 38 -17.01 -1.55 -5.57
N LYS A 39 -17.56 -1.21 -4.41
CA LYS A 39 -18.52 -0.12 -4.23
C LYS A 39 -17.92 0.97 -3.36
N LEU A 40 -18.51 2.16 -3.43
CA LEU A 40 -18.16 3.24 -2.52
C LEU A 40 -18.41 2.79 -1.07
N GLY A 41 -17.40 2.95 -0.21
CA GLY A 41 -17.47 2.54 1.20
C GLY A 41 -17.00 1.12 1.49
N ASP A 42 -16.68 0.32 0.45
CA ASP A 42 -16.03 -0.97 0.65
C ASP A 42 -14.61 -0.81 1.20
N PHE A 43 -14.17 -1.79 1.98
CA PHE A 43 -12.79 -1.90 2.46
C PHE A 43 -12.01 -2.91 1.63
N VAL A 44 -10.75 -2.60 1.33
CA VAL A 44 -9.83 -3.52 0.65
C VAL A 44 -8.64 -3.82 1.54
N ILE A 45 -8.55 -5.05 2.00
CA ILE A 45 -7.37 -5.57 2.69
C ILE A 45 -6.29 -5.80 1.63
N LEU A 46 -5.22 -5.02 1.68
CA LEU A 46 -4.14 -5.12 0.70
C LEU A 46 -3.41 -6.45 0.87
N LYS A 47 -3.33 -7.23 -0.22
CA LYS A 47 -2.55 -8.48 -0.28
C LYS A 47 -1.20 -8.31 -0.98
N ASP A 48 -1.07 -7.28 -1.80
CA ASP A 48 0.11 -6.96 -2.59
C ASP A 48 0.06 -5.51 -3.09
N HIS A 49 1.14 -5.03 -3.70
CA HIS A 49 1.15 -3.74 -4.38
C HIS A 49 1.96 -3.70 -5.69
N ILE A 50 1.61 -2.75 -6.54
CA ILE A 50 2.47 -2.24 -7.61
C ILE A 50 2.94 -0.85 -7.21
N TYR A 51 4.26 -0.69 -7.05
CA TYR A 51 4.85 0.59 -6.67
C TYR A 51 5.46 1.27 -7.90
N LEU A 52 4.63 1.99 -8.66
CA LEU A 52 5.05 2.62 -9.93
C LEU A 52 6.22 3.59 -9.76
N PRO A 53 6.25 4.50 -8.76
CA PRO A 53 7.44 5.31 -8.51
C PRO A 53 8.69 4.47 -8.27
N GLY A 54 8.57 3.33 -7.60
CA GLY A 54 9.69 2.42 -7.37
C GLY A 54 10.29 1.85 -8.66
N LEU A 55 9.44 1.50 -9.63
CA LEU A 55 9.87 1.04 -10.96
C LEU A 55 10.56 2.17 -11.75
N GLY A 56 10.14 3.42 -11.53
CA GLY A 56 10.69 4.63 -12.16
C GLY A 56 11.86 5.28 -11.41
N LEU A 57 12.64 4.51 -10.64
CA LEU A 57 13.80 4.99 -9.86
C LEU A 57 13.48 5.99 -8.72
N ASN A 58 12.21 6.11 -8.33
CA ASN A 58 11.75 6.91 -7.19
C ASN A 58 11.29 6.01 -6.03
N ASN A 59 12.01 4.92 -5.77
CA ASN A 59 11.76 4.09 -4.60
C ASN A 59 12.20 4.83 -3.33
N ILE A 60 11.44 4.70 -2.25
CA ILE A 60 11.74 5.34 -0.96
C ILE A 60 13.11 4.93 -0.35
N LEU A 61 13.67 3.80 -0.78
CA LEU A 61 14.99 3.30 -0.36
C LEU A 61 16.12 3.67 -1.34
N VAL A 62 15.86 4.48 -2.37
CA VAL A 62 16.91 5.09 -3.19
C VAL A 62 17.74 6.03 -2.32
N GLY A 63 19.07 5.89 -2.38
CA GLY A 63 20.03 6.53 -1.49
C GLY A 63 20.93 5.51 -0.78
N PRO A 64 21.81 5.95 0.14
CA PRO A 64 22.61 5.07 0.99
C PRO A 64 21.75 4.11 1.83
N ASN A 65 22.25 2.90 2.09
CA ASN A 65 21.57 1.99 3.01
C ASN A 65 21.88 2.36 4.46
N HIS A 66 20.90 2.16 5.33
CA HIS A 66 21.11 2.19 6.77
C HIS A 66 21.04 0.76 7.31
N ASP A 67 22.20 0.11 7.44
CA ASP A 67 22.31 -1.31 7.76
C ASP A 67 21.68 -1.67 9.13
N GLU A 68 21.55 -0.70 10.02
CA GLU A 68 20.88 -0.84 11.31
C GLU A 68 19.36 -1.05 11.21
N PHE A 69 18.73 -0.70 10.07
CA PHE A 69 17.29 -0.86 9.84
C PHE A 69 16.92 -2.06 8.96
N GLY A 70 17.85 -2.54 8.13
CA GLY A 70 17.58 -3.68 7.26
C GLY A 70 18.59 -3.87 6.12
N PRO A 71 18.39 -4.94 5.32
CA PRO A 71 19.28 -5.25 4.21
C PRO A 71 19.14 -4.24 3.07
N ARG A 72 20.18 -4.13 2.25
CA ARG A 72 20.18 -3.27 1.05
C ARG A 72 19.07 -3.62 0.05
N PHE A 73 18.73 -4.91 -0.05
CA PHE A 73 17.74 -5.43 -0.99
C PHE A 73 16.67 -6.23 -0.23
N PRO A 74 15.68 -5.56 0.38
CA PRO A 74 14.61 -6.24 1.09
C PRO A 74 13.69 -6.97 0.11
N ALA A 75 13.31 -8.21 0.44
CA ALA A 75 12.23 -8.90 -0.23
C ALA A 75 10.87 -8.31 0.22
N LEU A 76 9.91 -8.21 -0.71
CA LEU A 76 8.58 -7.66 -0.45
C LEU A 76 7.44 -8.69 -0.60
N SER A 77 7.77 -9.94 -0.92
CA SER A 77 6.79 -11.02 -1.17
C SER A 77 5.83 -11.28 0.00
N ASP A 78 6.24 -10.92 1.21
CA ASP A 78 5.49 -11.07 2.46
C ASP A 78 5.28 -9.74 3.20
N ALA A 79 5.41 -8.60 2.49
CA ALA A 79 5.25 -7.27 3.06
C ALA A 79 3.86 -7.07 3.72
N TYR A 80 2.83 -7.75 3.21
CA TYR A 80 1.49 -7.79 3.79
C TYR A 80 1.26 -9.12 4.51
N ASN A 81 1.47 -9.12 5.84
CA ASN A 81 1.39 -10.31 6.67
C ASN A 81 0.05 -11.07 6.50
N SER A 82 0.14 -12.34 6.09
CA SER A 82 -1.03 -13.15 5.72
C SER A 82 -1.96 -13.45 6.90
N ASP A 83 -1.43 -13.57 8.11
CA ASP A 83 -2.23 -13.85 9.31
C ASP A 83 -2.99 -12.63 9.79
N LEU A 84 -2.39 -11.43 9.73
CA LEU A 84 -3.10 -10.17 9.97
C LEU A 84 -4.22 -9.94 8.96
N ARG A 85 -4.02 -10.30 7.69
CA ARG A 85 -5.08 -10.21 6.66
C ARG A 85 -6.24 -11.17 6.95
N LYS A 86 -5.96 -12.39 7.39
CA LYS A 86 -6.99 -13.36 7.80
C LYS A 86 -7.75 -12.85 9.01
N LEU A 87 -7.04 -12.35 10.03
CA LEU A 87 -7.63 -11.78 11.23
C LEU A 87 -8.55 -10.59 10.91
N ALA A 88 -8.11 -9.66 10.08
CA ALA A 88 -8.92 -8.51 9.67
C ALA A 88 -10.22 -8.95 8.96
N LYS A 89 -10.13 -9.94 8.06
CA LYS A 89 -11.32 -10.50 7.38
C LYS A 89 -12.26 -11.20 8.37
N GLN A 90 -11.70 -11.96 9.32
CA GLN A 90 -12.47 -12.64 10.35
C GLN A 90 -13.26 -11.64 11.20
N VAL A 91 -12.59 -10.59 11.70
CA VAL A 91 -13.23 -9.53 12.50
C VAL A 91 -14.37 -8.87 11.72
N ALA A 92 -14.21 -8.63 10.41
CA ALA A 92 -15.28 -8.06 9.60
C ALA A 92 -16.52 -8.97 9.50
N VAL A 93 -16.31 -10.27 9.35
CA VAL A 93 -17.40 -11.27 9.33
C VAL A 93 -18.10 -11.33 10.68
N GLU A 94 -17.34 -11.38 11.78
CA GLU A 94 -17.87 -11.43 13.15
C GLU A 94 -18.71 -10.20 13.51
N ASN A 95 -18.42 -9.05 12.91
CA ASN A 95 -19.15 -7.80 13.13
C ASN A 95 -20.22 -7.51 12.06
N GLY A 96 -20.50 -8.47 11.17
CA GLY A 96 -21.63 -8.39 10.23
C GLY A 96 -21.43 -7.47 9.02
N PHE A 97 -20.19 -7.07 8.70
CA PHE A 97 -19.87 -6.26 7.51
C PHE A 97 -18.88 -6.94 6.55
N GLY A 98 -18.71 -8.26 6.68
CA GLY A 98 -17.78 -9.05 5.85
C GLY A 98 -18.02 -8.94 4.34
N ASP A 99 -19.26 -8.70 3.90
CA ASP A 99 -19.62 -8.54 2.48
C ASP A 99 -19.06 -7.26 1.84
N SER A 100 -18.70 -6.27 2.66
CA SER A 100 -18.05 -5.03 2.23
C SER A 100 -16.53 -5.07 2.36
N VAL A 101 -15.94 -6.23 2.69
CA VAL A 101 -14.50 -6.38 2.87
C VAL A 101 -13.90 -7.32 1.82
N HIS A 102 -13.05 -6.74 0.97
CA HIS A 102 -12.38 -7.41 -0.13
C HIS A 102 -10.89 -7.58 0.14
N GLN A 103 -10.21 -8.36 -0.72
CA GLN A 103 -8.75 -8.43 -0.75
C GLN A 103 -8.24 -8.10 -2.14
N GLY A 104 -7.25 -7.22 -2.24
CA GLY A 104 -6.81 -6.71 -3.55
C GLY A 104 -5.38 -6.17 -3.60
N VAL A 105 -4.94 -5.90 -4.83
CA VAL A 105 -3.64 -5.30 -5.16
C VAL A 105 -3.79 -3.79 -5.22
N TYR A 106 -2.96 -3.08 -4.46
CA TYR A 106 -2.89 -1.62 -4.47
C TYR A 106 -1.85 -1.13 -5.47
N VAL A 107 -2.17 -0.12 -6.26
CA VAL A 107 -1.17 0.60 -7.04
C VAL A 107 -0.96 2.00 -6.49
N MET A 108 0.30 2.33 -6.25
CA MET A 108 0.69 3.69 -5.91
C MET A 108 0.93 4.48 -7.19
N ASN A 109 0.07 5.45 -7.46
CA ASN A 109 0.31 6.53 -8.39
C ASN A 109 1.07 7.66 -7.68
N GLY A 110 1.85 8.45 -8.41
CA GLY A 110 2.69 9.50 -7.84
C GLY A 110 1.90 10.72 -7.36
N GLY A 111 0.69 10.93 -7.90
CA GLY A 111 -0.12 12.12 -7.66
C GLY A 111 0.51 13.43 -8.16
N PRO A 112 -0.09 14.59 -7.82
CA PRO A 112 -1.34 14.76 -7.06
C PRO A 112 -2.61 14.65 -7.93
N CYS A 113 -2.46 14.62 -9.26
CA CYS A 113 -3.59 14.44 -10.16
C CYS A 113 -4.18 13.04 -10.01
N PHE A 114 -5.51 12.96 -9.97
CA PHE A 114 -6.20 11.68 -10.14
C PHE A 114 -5.93 11.07 -11.51
N GLU A 115 -6.15 9.77 -11.59
CA GLU A 115 -5.92 8.98 -12.78
C GLU A 115 -6.90 9.37 -13.89
N THR A 116 -6.38 9.46 -15.10
CA THR A 116 -7.20 9.55 -16.31
C THR A 116 -7.94 8.23 -16.56
N PRO A 117 -9.05 8.22 -17.33
CA PRO A 117 -9.74 6.97 -17.67
C PRO A 117 -8.86 5.93 -18.37
N ALA A 118 -7.87 6.37 -19.17
CA ALA A 118 -6.91 5.50 -19.84
C ALA A 118 -5.94 4.85 -18.84
N GLU A 119 -5.44 5.64 -17.87
CA GLU A 119 -4.60 5.11 -16.77
C GLU A 119 -5.40 4.13 -15.92
N CYS A 120 -6.64 4.43 -15.53
CA CYS A 120 -7.50 3.49 -14.81
C CYS A 120 -7.66 2.16 -15.55
N THR A 121 -7.88 2.21 -16.88
CA THR A 121 -8.03 1.01 -17.71
C THR A 121 -6.72 0.21 -17.77
N MET A 122 -5.59 0.89 -17.92
CA MET A 122 -4.26 0.28 -17.89
C MET A 122 -4.01 -0.43 -16.56
N LEU A 123 -4.22 0.26 -15.43
CA LEU A 123 -3.99 -0.27 -14.09
C LEU A 123 -4.87 -1.47 -13.77
N LEU A 124 -6.14 -1.42 -14.18
CA LEU A 124 -7.05 -2.57 -14.08
C LEU A 124 -6.53 -3.77 -14.89
N ASN A 125 -6.08 -3.55 -16.12
CA ASN A 125 -5.51 -4.60 -16.97
C ASN A 125 -4.18 -5.16 -16.43
N MET A 126 -3.44 -4.39 -15.63
CA MET A 126 -2.25 -4.84 -14.91
C MET A 126 -2.59 -5.67 -13.66
N GLY A 127 -3.87 -5.84 -13.32
CA GLY A 127 -4.33 -6.61 -12.16
C GLY A 127 -4.43 -5.81 -10.87
N CYS A 128 -4.48 -4.48 -10.94
CA CYS A 128 -4.71 -3.63 -9.77
C CYS A 128 -6.19 -3.58 -9.41
N ASP A 129 -6.49 -3.63 -8.11
CA ASP A 129 -7.87 -3.53 -7.61
C ASP A 129 -8.21 -2.12 -7.14
N VAL A 130 -7.23 -1.40 -6.58
CA VAL A 130 -7.37 -0.05 -6.06
C VAL A 130 -6.13 0.80 -6.38
N VAL A 131 -6.32 2.10 -6.55
CA VAL A 131 -5.25 3.08 -6.79
C VAL A 131 -5.28 4.20 -5.75
N GLY A 132 -4.12 4.66 -5.30
CA GLY A 132 -3.99 5.87 -4.50
C GLY A 132 -2.76 6.69 -4.88
N ASN A 133 -2.72 7.93 -4.38
CA ASN A 133 -1.74 8.96 -4.70
C ASN A 133 -0.89 9.36 -3.48
#